data_AF-A0A818MCH5-F1
#
_entry.id   AF-A0A818MCH5-F1
#
_cell.length_a   1.000
_cell.length_b   1.000
_cell.length_c   1.000
_cell.angle_alpha   90.00
_cell.angle_beta   90.00
_cell.angle_gamma   90.00
#
_symmetry.space_group_name_H-M   'P 1'
#
loop_
_entity.id
_entity.type
_entity.pdbx_description
1 polymer ?
#
loop_
_entity_poly.entity_id
_entity_poly.type
_entity_poly.pdbx_seq_one_letter_code
_entity_poly.pdbx_strand_id
1 'polypeptide(L)'
;MIIIFRFIKEWDKLAMWKQLGFPLDEATANETNINVSLSVASLPLLSTSLPTIRHHLHAQPELSGQEKLTAALIIGWLQEAGAERIITGLGGHGVAGVFSGRDAGPRVMLRAELDALPISELGEGREWCSRNNHVAQSIIRN
;
A
#
# COMPACT_ATOMS: atom_id res chain seq x y z
N MET A 1 -5.32 0.81 -0.19
CA MET A 1 -6.13 0.52 1.01
C MET A 1 -5.26 0.07 2.21
N ILE A 2 -5.18 0.94 3.23
CA ILE A 2 -4.88 0.73 4.69
C ILE A 2 -3.52 0.12 5.12
N ILE A 3 -2.74 0.84 5.96
CA ILE A 3 -1.59 0.33 6.74
C ILE A 3 -1.95 0.31 8.26
N ILE A 4 -1.68 -0.80 8.99
CA ILE A 4 -2.27 -1.07 10.34
C ILE A 4 -1.20 -1.32 11.42
N PHE A 5 -0.68 -0.28 12.09
CA PHE A 5 0.26 -0.45 13.22
C PHE A 5 -0.40 -1.24 14.40
N ARG A 6 0.36 -2.05 15.17
CA ARG A 6 -0.14 -3.00 16.20
C ARG A 6 0.84 -3.13 17.38
N PHE A 7 0.37 -3.39 18.59
CA PHE A 7 0.97 -4.32 19.56
C PHE A 7 -0.24 -4.73 20.43
N ILE A 8 -0.26 -5.95 20.96
CA ILE A 8 -1.53 -6.63 21.23
C ILE A 8 -1.83 -6.69 22.72
N LYS A 9 -3.05 -6.30 23.11
CA LYS A 9 -3.85 -7.18 23.95
C LYS A 9 -5.30 -7.22 23.47
N GLU A 10 -5.84 -8.44 23.45
CA GLU A 10 -7.24 -8.84 23.28
C GLU A 10 -8.09 -8.08 22.25
N TRP A 11 -8.43 -8.74 21.14
CA TRP A 11 -9.58 -8.45 20.27
C TRP A 11 -10.20 -9.78 19.84
N ASP A 12 -11.51 -9.95 20.07
CA ASP A 12 -12.26 -11.09 19.56
C ASP A 12 -12.43 -10.98 18.04
N LYS A 13 -11.85 -11.94 17.31
CA LYS A 13 -11.60 -11.82 15.86
C LYS A 13 -12.86 -11.82 14.98
N LEU A 14 -14.01 -12.27 15.48
CA LEU A 14 -15.14 -12.67 14.61
C LEU A 14 -16.24 -11.62 14.40
N ALA A 15 -16.45 -10.69 15.33
CA ALA A 15 -17.66 -9.87 15.35
C ALA A 15 -17.65 -8.71 14.32
N MET A 16 -16.56 -7.94 14.28
CA MET A 16 -16.46 -6.71 13.48
C MET A 16 -16.43 -6.98 11.96
N TRP A 17 -15.77 -8.05 11.53
CA TRP A 17 -15.57 -8.34 10.10
C TRP A 17 -16.87 -8.74 9.39
N LYS A 18 -17.76 -9.47 10.08
CA LYS A 18 -19.12 -9.76 9.60
C LYS A 18 -19.95 -8.49 9.40
N GLN A 19 -19.76 -7.48 10.25
CA GLN A 19 -20.53 -6.23 10.19
C GLN A 19 -20.16 -5.33 9.00
N LEU A 20 -18.96 -5.51 8.44
CA LEU A 20 -18.47 -4.80 7.25
C LEU A 20 -18.67 -5.57 5.94
N GLY A 21 -19.33 -6.74 5.97
CA GLY A 21 -19.66 -7.52 4.78
C GLY A 21 -18.47 -8.22 4.09
N PHE A 22 -17.28 -8.20 4.69
CA PHE A 22 -16.12 -8.90 4.14
C PHE A 22 -16.16 -10.38 4.53
N PRO A 23 -16.16 -11.32 3.56
CA PRO A 23 -15.96 -12.73 3.86
C PRO A 23 -14.52 -12.93 4.35
N LEU A 24 -14.38 -13.20 5.65
CA LEU A 24 -13.20 -13.85 6.21
C LEU A 24 -13.56 -15.28 6.56
N ASP A 25 -13.63 -16.12 5.53
CA ASP A 25 -13.25 -17.51 5.68
C ASP A 25 -11.76 -17.56 6.05
N GLU A 26 -11.43 -18.16 7.20
CA GLU A 26 -10.03 -18.30 7.67
C GLU A 26 -9.16 -19.10 6.68
N ALA A 27 -9.78 -19.77 5.69
CA ALA A 27 -9.12 -20.48 4.59
C ALA A 27 -8.54 -19.57 3.48
N THR A 28 -8.93 -18.29 3.40
CA THR A 28 -8.59 -17.41 2.27
C THR A 28 -7.47 -16.43 2.60
N ALA A 29 -7.19 -16.21 3.88
CA ALA A 29 -6.04 -15.44 4.34
C ALA A 29 -4.76 -16.29 4.29
N ASN A 30 -4.16 -16.43 3.11
CA ASN A 30 -2.83 -17.04 2.99
C ASN A 30 -1.81 -16.23 3.81
N GLU A 31 -1.40 -16.74 4.97
CA GLU A 31 -0.17 -16.34 5.67
C GLU A 31 1.02 -16.76 4.81
N THR A 32 1.23 -15.97 3.76
CA THR A 32 2.21 -16.27 2.74
C THR A 32 3.56 -15.88 3.31
N ASN A 33 4.39 -16.88 3.65
CA ASN A 33 5.83 -16.68 3.84
C ASN A 33 6.43 -16.32 2.47
N ILE A 34 6.26 -15.06 2.06
CA ILE A 34 6.64 -14.63 0.72
C ILE A 34 8.16 -14.47 0.68
N ASN A 35 8.84 -15.51 0.21
CA ASN A 35 10.14 -15.37 -0.44
C ASN A 35 9.93 -14.58 -1.73
N VAL A 36 9.79 -13.25 -1.60
CA VAL A 36 9.66 -12.30 -2.70
C VAL A 36 11.00 -12.21 -3.42
N SER A 37 11.29 -13.16 -4.32
CA SER A 37 12.29 -12.95 -5.37
C SER A 37 11.68 -12.15 -6.51
N LEU A 38 11.20 -10.94 -6.22
CA LEU A 38 10.83 -9.95 -7.23
C LEU A 38 11.99 -9.00 -7.41
N SER A 39 12.50 -8.91 -8.64
CA SER A 39 13.34 -7.80 -9.09
C SER A 39 12.51 -6.53 -9.28
N VAL A 40 11.84 -6.06 -8.22
CA VAL A 40 11.35 -4.68 -8.20
C VAL A 40 12.56 -3.76 -8.29
N ALA A 41 12.45 -2.65 -9.03
CA ALA A 41 13.60 -1.76 -9.24
C ALA A 41 14.17 -1.31 -7.89
N SER A 42 15.46 -1.58 -7.69
CA SER A 42 16.13 -1.61 -6.39
C SER A 42 16.43 -0.23 -5.84
N LEU A 43 15.38 0.50 -5.47
CA LEU A 43 15.49 1.62 -4.54
C LEU A 43 15.58 1.04 -3.11
N PRO A 44 16.52 1.49 -2.27
CA PRO A 44 16.49 1.26 -0.83
C PRO A 44 15.53 2.28 -0.20
N LEU A 45 14.28 1.87 0.00
CA LEU A 45 13.13 2.78 0.05
C LEU A 45 13.06 3.60 1.34
N LEU A 46 13.47 3.06 2.48
CA LEU A 46 13.66 3.84 3.72
C LEU A 46 14.72 4.95 3.62
N SER A 47 15.74 4.76 2.78
CA SER A 47 16.79 5.76 2.55
C SER A 47 16.49 6.72 1.39
N THR A 48 15.41 6.45 0.65
CA THR A 48 14.97 7.25 -0.48
C THR A 48 14.08 8.41 0.01
N SER A 49 14.25 9.61 -0.56
CA SER A 49 13.47 10.77 -0.13
C SER A 49 11.98 10.64 -0.51
N LEU A 50 11.07 11.09 0.36
CA LEU A 50 9.62 11.09 0.08
C LEU A 50 9.26 11.79 -1.26
N PRO A 51 9.87 12.92 -1.66
CA PRO A 51 9.70 13.49 -3.00
C PRO A 51 10.10 12.54 -4.13
N THR A 52 11.24 11.86 -4.02
CA THR A 52 11.71 10.89 -5.03
C THR A 52 10.71 9.75 -5.23
N ILE A 53 10.11 9.25 -4.14
CA ILE A 53 9.10 8.20 -4.23
C ILE A 53 7.82 8.75 -4.84
N ARG A 54 7.34 9.92 -4.37
CA ARG A 54 6.16 10.57 -4.95
C ARG A 54 6.33 10.74 -6.45
N HIS A 55 7.54 11.07 -6.90
CA HIS A 55 7.88 11.21 -8.32
C HIS A 55 7.83 9.87 -9.07
N HIS A 56 8.34 8.79 -8.48
CA HIS A 56 8.26 7.44 -9.05
C HIS A 56 6.80 6.96 -9.20
N LEU A 57 5.99 7.09 -8.15
CA LEU A 57 4.58 6.69 -8.15
C LEU A 57 3.73 7.57 -9.10
N HIS A 58 3.97 8.87 -9.13
CA HIS A 58 3.28 9.79 -10.04
C HIS A 58 3.63 9.49 -11.51
N ALA A 59 4.87 9.11 -11.80
CA ALA A 59 5.31 8.74 -13.15
C ALA A 59 4.74 7.40 -13.65
N GLN A 60 4.35 6.50 -12.74
CA GLN A 60 3.83 5.16 -13.07
C GLN A 60 2.48 4.89 -12.37
N PRO A 61 1.44 5.69 -12.68
CA PRO A 61 0.15 5.56 -12.00
C PRO A 61 -0.66 4.39 -12.56
N GLU A 62 -1.35 3.69 -11.66
CA GLU A 62 -2.21 2.54 -11.94
C GLU A 62 -3.67 2.87 -11.59
N LEU A 63 -4.63 2.40 -12.38
CA LEU A 63 -6.06 2.61 -12.13
C LEU A 63 -6.58 1.76 -10.97
N SER A 64 -7.73 2.15 -10.41
CA SER A 64 -8.45 1.38 -9.38
C SER A 64 -8.66 -0.07 -9.82
N GLY A 65 -8.29 -1.01 -8.95
CA GLY A 65 -8.29 -2.46 -9.21
C GLY A 65 -7.10 -2.99 -10.04
N GLN A 66 -6.16 -2.15 -10.46
CA GLN A 66 -4.98 -2.51 -11.27
C GLN A 66 -3.64 -2.13 -10.62
N GLU A 67 -3.63 -1.77 -9.34
CA GLU A 67 -2.53 -1.20 -8.54
C GLU A 67 -1.43 -2.20 -8.16
N LYS A 68 -1.11 -3.14 -9.04
CA LYS A 68 -0.26 -4.29 -8.74
C LYS A 68 1.19 -3.90 -8.44
N LEU A 69 1.76 -2.97 -9.21
CA LEU A 69 3.13 -2.49 -9.03
C LEU A 69 3.25 -1.58 -7.81
N THR A 70 2.25 -0.71 -7.61
CA THR A 70 2.14 0.17 -6.45
C THR A 70 2.01 -0.64 -5.16
N ALA A 71 1.17 -1.67 -5.15
CA ALA A 71 1.06 -2.59 -4.02
C ALA A 71 2.37 -3.34 -3.75
N ALA A 72 3.07 -3.82 -4.78
CA ALA A 72 4.37 -4.49 -4.63
C ALA A 72 5.44 -3.56 -4.01
N LEU A 73 5.48 -2.29 -4.42
CA LEU A 73 6.36 -1.27 -3.83
C LEU A 73 6.03 -1.04 -2.35
N ILE A 74 4.74 -0.89 -2.00
CA ILE A 74 4.31 -0.72 -0.61
C ILE A 74 4.59 -1.97 0.25
N ILE A 75 4.51 -3.20 -0.31
CA ILE A 75 4.93 -4.41 0.43
C ILE A 75 6.41 -4.30 0.81
N GLY A 76 7.28 -3.95 -0.14
CA GLY A 76 8.72 -3.76 0.13
C GLY A 76 8.99 -2.72 1.22
N TRP A 77 8.22 -1.62 1.23
CA TRP A 77 8.33 -0.59 2.27
C TRP A 77 8.01 -1.10 3.65
N LEU A 78 6.93 -1.85 3.77
CA LEU A 78 6.48 -2.38 5.05
C LEU A 78 7.47 -3.43 5.57
N GLN A 79 8.11 -4.19 4.67
CA GLN A 79 9.22 -5.08 5.01
C GLN A 79 10.43 -4.29 5.52
N GLU A 80 10.92 -3.30 4.77
CA GLU A 80 12.07 -2.47 5.16
C GLU A 80 11.82 -1.74 6.50
N ALA A 81 10.62 -1.18 6.69
CA ALA A 81 10.22 -0.47 7.90
C ALA A 81 10.05 -1.37 9.14
N GLY A 82 10.14 -2.69 9.00
CA GLY A 82 10.05 -3.64 10.13
C GLY A 82 8.61 -3.98 10.55
N ALA A 83 7.69 -4.14 9.60
CA ALA A 83 6.36 -4.67 9.90
C ALA A 83 6.45 -6.14 10.34
N GLU A 84 5.93 -6.46 11.53
CA GLU A 84 5.85 -7.83 12.07
C GLU A 84 4.97 -8.75 11.23
N ARG A 85 3.91 -8.21 10.61
CA ARG A 85 3.04 -8.93 9.66
C ARG A 85 2.69 -8.01 8.50
N ILE A 86 2.56 -8.59 7.32
CA ILE A 86 2.03 -7.90 6.15
C ILE A 86 0.86 -8.72 5.62
N ILE A 87 -0.28 -8.06 5.40
CA ILE A 87 -1.52 -8.64 4.93
C ILE A 87 -1.76 -8.07 3.53
N THR A 88 -1.81 -8.93 2.53
CA THR A 88 -2.02 -8.58 1.12
C THR A 88 -3.38 -9.10 0.65
N GLY A 89 -3.79 -8.77 -0.57
CA GLY A 89 -5.06 -9.28 -1.14
C GLY A 89 -6.31 -8.54 -0.65
N LEU A 90 -6.15 -7.46 0.13
CA LEU A 90 -7.27 -6.75 0.75
C LEU A 90 -8.09 -6.01 -0.32
N GLY A 91 -9.23 -6.57 -0.71
CA GLY A 91 -10.08 -6.02 -1.77
C GLY A 91 -9.39 -5.97 -3.14
N GLY A 92 -8.51 -6.94 -3.44
CA GLY A 92 -7.65 -6.91 -4.63
C GLY A 92 -6.22 -6.56 -4.24
N HIS A 93 -5.70 -5.41 -4.67
CA HIS A 93 -4.31 -5.01 -4.43
C HIS A 93 -4.06 -4.28 -3.09
N GLY A 94 -5.02 -4.26 -2.15
CA GLY A 94 -4.81 -3.64 -0.84
C GLY A 94 -3.76 -4.38 0.01
N VAL A 95 -2.98 -3.60 0.77
CA VAL A 95 -1.83 -4.07 1.56
C VAL A 95 -1.77 -3.34 2.89
N ALA A 96 -1.76 -4.10 4.00
CA ALA A 96 -1.61 -3.61 5.36
C ALA A 96 -0.36 -4.18 6.05
N GLY A 97 0.54 -3.30 6.51
CA GLY A 97 1.66 -3.67 7.37
C GLY A 97 1.37 -3.41 8.84
N VAL A 98 1.92 -4.27 9.71
CA VAL A 98 1.55 -4.44 11.11
C VAL A 98 2.75 -4.21 12.03
N PHE A 99 2.73 -3.16 12.87
CA PHE A 99 3.96 -2.54 13.41
C PHE A 99 4.02 -2.21 14.90
N SER A 100 5.19 -2.57 15.47
CA SER A 100 5.47 -2.94 16.86
C SER A 100 5.53 -1.85 17.98
N GLY A 101 4.44 -1.22 18.40
CA GLY A 101 4.47 -0.07 19.37
C GLY A 101 4.71 -0.38 20.88
N ARG A 102 5.96 -0.65 21.30
CA ARG A 102 6.49 -1.28 22.56
C ARG A 102 5.56 -1.77 23.70
N ASP A 103 4.72 -0.90 24.27
CA ASP A 103 3.94 -1.18 25.47
C ASP A 103 2.45 -1.30 25.15
N ALA A 104 1.67 -2.01 25.99
CA ALA A 104 0.24 -2.17 25.76
C ALA A 104 -0.49 -0.80 25.84
N GLY A 105 -1.25 -0.45 24.79
CA GLY A 105 -1.85 0.88 24.68
C GLY A 105 -2.97 1.00 23.64
N PRO A 106 -3.49 2.22 23.42
CA PRO A 106 -4.49 2.50 22.39
C PRO A 106 -3.94 2.27 20.98
N ARG A 107 -4.84 2.03 20.01
CA ARG A 107 -4.49 1.68 18.63
C ARG A 107 -4.89 2.80 17.65
N VAL A 108 -4.06 2.98 16.62
CA VAL A 108 -4.28 3.93 15.52
C VAL A 108 -4.15 3.21 14.18
N MET A 109 -4.86 3.69 13.17
CA MET A 109 -4.80 3.16 11.80
C MET A 109 -4.52 4.32 10.84
N LEU A 110 -3.54 4.14 9.94
CA LEU A 110 -3.20 5.12 8.92
C LEU A 110 -3.66 4.61 7.55
N ARG A 111 -4.45 5.41 6.84
CA ARG A 111 -5.17 4.96 5.65
C ARG A 111 -4.85 5.85 4.46
N ALA A 112 -4.23 5.24 3.44
CA ALA A 112 -3.95 5.84 2.15
C ALA A 112 -4.51 4.98 1.01
N GLU A 113 -4.76 5.64 -0.12
CA GLU A 113 -5.11 5.03 -1.40
C GLU A 113 -3.85 4.67 -2.19
N LEU A 114 -4.01 3.77 -3.16
CA LEU A 114 -2.92 3.34 -4.06
C LEU A 114 -3.20 3.75 -5.50
N ASP A 115 -4.47 3.91 -5.86
CA ASP A 115 -4.95 4.13 -7.20
C ASP A 115 -4.85 5.58 -7.67
N ALA A 116 -4.74 5.69 -8.98
CA ALA A 116 -4.82 6.91 -9.74
C ALA A 116 -6.16 7.02 -10.49
N LEU A 117 -6.45 8.21 -10.99
CA LEU A 117 -7.71 8.54 -11.64
C LEU A 117 -7.59 8.44 -13.18
N PRO A 118 -8.70 8.13 -13.89
CA PRO A 118 -8.76 8.12 -15.35
C PRO A 118 -8.84 9.55 -15.91
N ILE A 119 -7.74 10.29 -15.79
CA ILE A 119 -7.59 11.70 -16.16
C ILE A 119 -6.27 11.92 -16.91
N SER A 120 -6.25 12.88 -17.84
CA SER A 120 -4.98 13.38 -18.40
C SER A 120 -4.29 14.31 -17.39
N GLU A 121 -2.99 14.10 -17.17
CA GLU A 121 -2.16 15.13 -16.54
C GLU A 121 -1.98 16.32 -17.49
N LEU A 122 -2.01 17.55 -16.95
CA LEU A 122 -1.82 18.80 -17.70
C LEU A 122 -0.37 19.33 -17.65
N GLY A 123 0.51 18.59 -16.98
CA GLY A 123 1.91 18.93 -16.79
C GLY A 123 2.79 18.35 -17.89
N GLU A 124 3.63 19.19 -18.49
CA GLU A 124 4.58 18.79 -19.54
C GLU A 124 6.03 18.90 -19.05
N GLY A 125 6.93 18.15 -19.71
CA GLY A 125 8.39 18.35 -19.62
C GLY A 125 9.09 17.92 -18.31
N ARG A 126 8.39 17.30 -17.35
CA ARG A 126 8.98 16.85 -16.07
C ARG A 126 9.12 15.33 -16.03
N GLU A 127 10.24 14.85 -15.49
CA GLU A 127 10.56 13.40 -15.42
C GLU A 127 9.54 12.57 -14.63
N TRP A 128 8.79 13.24 -13.74
CA TRP A 128 7.78 12.64 -12.87
C TRP A 128 6.34 12.79 -13.35
N CYS A 129 6.09 13.39 -14.52
CA CYS A 129 4.76 13.36 -15.13
C CYS A 129 4.36 11.91 -15.46
N SER A 130 3.07 11.61 -15.44
CA SER A 130 2.56 10.28 -15.78
C SER A 130 3.02 9.82 -17.16
N ARG A 131 3.51 8.58 -17.23
CA ARG A 131 3.85 7.88 -18.47
C ARG A 131 2.64 7.18 -19.11
N ASN A 132 1.52 7.10 -18.40
CA ASN A 132 0.27 6.53 -18.89
C ASN A 132 -0.67 7.67 -19.33
N ASN A 133 -0.89 7.79 -20.65
CA ASN A 133 -1.89 8.71 -21.18
C ASN A 133 -3.26 8.41 -20.57
N HIS A 134 -3.94 9.47 -20.09
CA HIS A 134 -5.25 9.40 -19.43
C HIS A 134 -5.30 8.65 -18.09
N VAL A 135 -4.16 8.43 -17.42
CA VAL A 135 -4.12 7.98 -16.02
C VAL A 135 -3.17 8.90 -15.24
N ALA A 136 -3.64 9.53 -14.15
CA ALA A 136 -2.79 10.34 -13.27
C ALA A 136 -3.33 10.42 -11.83
N GLN A 137 -2.42 10.62 -10.87
CA GLN A 137 -2.78 10.75 -9.45
C GLN A 137 -3.38 12.14 -9.12
N SER A 138 -3.15 13.15 -9.96
CA SER A 138 -3.71 14.50 -9.79
C SER A 138 -3.61 15.31 -11.08
N ILE A 139 -4.52 16.27 -11.26
CA ILE A 139 -4.58 17.21 -12.40
C ILE A 139 -3.58 18.37 -12.18
N ILE A 140 -2.34 18.09 -11.71
CA ILE A 140 -1.43 19.12 -11.18
C ILE A 140 -1.17 20.22 -12.22
N ARG A 141 -1.76 21.39 -11.96
CA ARG A 141 -1.30 22.67 -12.47
C ARG A 141 -0.22 23.21 -11.53
N ASN A 142 0.72 23.93 -12.12
CA ASN A 142 1.95 24.42 -11.49
C ASN A 142 1.68 25.38 -10.33
#